data_AF-V5I0B1-F1
#
_entry.id   AF-V5I0B1-F1
#
_cell.length_a   1.000
_cell.length_b   1.000
_cell.length_c   1.000
_cell.angle_alpha   90.00
_cell.angle_beta   90.00
_cell.angle_gamma   90.00
#
_symmetry.space_group_name_H-M   'P 1'
#
loop_
_entity.id
_entity.type
_entity.pdbx_description
1 polymer ?
#
loop_
_entity_poly.entity_id
_entity_poly.type
_entity_poly.pdbx_seq_one_letter_code
_entity_poly.pdbx_strand_id
1 'polypeptide(L)'
;MCKFVCNIYNGKLQEYIQSNLSDRNDPEKYLKTLYELYSKTMQLSADLSKFKMGSDPAFLKKLTRQIFSKHLDPYLSIETHYLKDKCTSVLNRYYDSRNHHKRQFQFGGINDLRRDLQARLGGRSNINIAPTVENFGGETFLSEEVAINLLQESKLAFQRCQLLSKPTELPKSVAQLFEILLNSLCIEHMHYALEIGLRAIPVSDPKAETGDLLLRHGATVQLHLPAPREAVSTTAWLLYSCRHQSTAMCLQKKRDLTEQMEIKMDTGLDRSLAAVIGWVRGLLLAEQKKTDFKPEVEGRHRRPPRWLVKVVKYLTKCIDKIRDSLDGTNVDAVLLELGMRFHRTIYEHIQTFQYSTVGGMILICDHNEYRKCAKQFKIPALDKMFDVLHALCNLLVVAPENLKDVCRDDQLASLDRSVLVNFVQLRSDCKVHKLVNQFR
;
A
#
# COMPACT_ATOMS: atom_id res chain seq x y z
N MET A 1 -14.45 19.78 -60.00
CA MET A 1 -13.67 19.70 -58.75
C MET A 1 -13.66 18.31 -58.12
N CYS A 2 -14.80 17.66 -57.84
CA CYS A 2 -14.81 16.34 -57.15
C CYS A 2 -14.01 15.24 -57.86
N LYS A 3 -14.10 15.11 -59.19
CA LYS A 3 -13.29 14.15 -59.97
C LYS A 3 -11.78 14.40 -59.89
N PHE A 4 -11.36 15.67 -59.87
CA PHE A 4 -9.96 16.05 -59.76
C PHE A 4 -9.39 15.66 -58.38
N VAL A 5 -10.14 15.91 -57.31
CA VAL A 5 -9.74 15.51 -55.95
C VAL A 5 -9.71 13.99 -55.78
N CYS A 6 -10.67 13.25 -56.35
CA CYS A 6 -10.60 11.79 -56.40
C CYS A 6 -9.30 11.29 -57.04
N ASN A 7 -8.88 11.87 -58.17
CA ASN A 7 -7.66 11.46 -58.87
C ASN A 7 -6.39 11.76 -58.07
N ILE A 8 -6.35 12.87 -57.33
CA ILE A 8 -5.23 13.18 -56.44
C ILE A 8 -5.16 12.17 -55.29
N TYR A 9 -6.30 11.88 -54.65
CA TYR A 9 -6.36 10.95 -53.51
C TYR A 9 -5.98 9.52 -53.93
N ASN A 10 -6.64 8.97 -54.96
CA ASN A 10 -6.45 7.59 -55.39
C ASN A 10 -5.18 7.39 -56.24
N GLY A 11 -4.62 8.46 -56.81
CA GLY A 11 -3.36 8.41 -57.55
C GLY A 11 -2.19 8.77 -56.64
N LYS A 12 -1.85 10.06 -56.61
CA LYS A 12 -0.61 10.54 -55.97
C LYS A 12 -0.56 10.33 -54.47
N LEU A 13 -1.67 10.55 -53.77
CA LEU A 13 -1.70 10.46 -52.32
C LEU A 13 -1.62 9.00 -51.85
N GLN A 14 -2.34 8.10 -52.54
CA GLN A 14 -2.28 6.67 -52.27
C GLN A 14 -0.89 6.07 -52.59
N GLU A 15 -0.27 6.44 -53.72
CA GLU A 15 1.11 6.04 -54.06
C GLU A 15 2.10 6.50 -52.97
N TYR A 16 1.98 7.76 -52.53
CA TYR A 16 2.84 8.33 -51.49
C TYR A 16 2.67 7.61 -50.15
N ILE A 17 1.43 7.33 -49.73
CA ILE A 17 1.15 6.59 -48.50
C ILE A 17 1.76 5.18 -48.59
N GLN A 18 1.55 4.50 -49.71
CA GLN A 18 2.01 3.12 -49.88
C GLN A 18 3.54 3.03 -49.96
N SER A 19 4.22 4.03 -50.53
CA SER A 19 5.68 4.12 -50.53
C SER A 19 6.26 4.33 -49.13
N ASN A 20 5.58 5.09 -48.26
CA ASN A 20 6.06 5.40 -46.91
C ASN A 20 5.68 4.35 -45.86
N LEU A 21 4.62 3.57 -46.10
CA LEU A 21 4.14 2.51 -45.20
C LEU A 21 4.51 1.08 -45.65
N SER A 22 5.40 0.96 -46.64
CA SER A 22 5.90 -0.31 -47.17
C SER A 22 6.86 -1.02 -46.21
N ASP A 23 7.63 -0.26 -45.45
CA ASP A 23 8.57 -0.79 -44.45
C ASP A 23 7.83 -1.15 -43.16
N ARG A 24 7.60 -2.46 -42.96
CA ARG A 24 6.92 -3.03 -41.77
C ARG A 24 7.90 -3.60 -40.75
N ASN A 25 9.21 -3.44 -40.95
CA ASN A 25 10.21 -4.05 -40.07
C ASN A 25 10.22 -3.44 -38.66
N ASP A 26 9.82 -2.16 -38.53
CA ASP A 26 9.71 -1.46 -37.25
C ASP A 26 8.25 -1.05 -36.99
N PRO A 27 7.52 -1.77 -36.11
CA PRO A 27 6.13 -1.45 -35.79
C PRO A 27 5.98 -0.09 -35.11
N GLU A 28 6.97 0.39 -34.34
CA GLU A 28 6.92 1.70 -33.68
C GLU A 28 6.95 2.82 -34.71
N LYS A 29 7.92 2.76 -35.62
CA LYS A 29 8.07 3.72 -36.72
C LYS A 29 6.88 3.67 -37.67
N TYR A 30 6.37 2.46 -37.98
CA TYR A 30 5.19 2.27 -38.80
C TYR A 30 3.95 2.94 -38.19
N LEU A 31 3.65 2.71 -36.91
CA LEU A 31 2.48 3.29 -36.23
C LEU A 31 2.57 4.82 -36.10
N LYS A 32 3.77 5.35 -35.82
CA LYS A 32 4.02 6.81 -35.81
C LYS A 32 3.79 7.43 -37.19
N THR A 33 4.37 6.84 -38.22
CA THR A 33 4.24 7.32 -39.61
C THR A 33 2.79 7.24 -40.09
N LEU A 34 2.07 6.15 -39.78
CA LEU A 34 0.66 5.99 -40.11
C LEU A 34 -0.20 7.09 -39.45
N TYR A 35 0.03 7.36 -38.16
CA TYR A 35 -0.65 8.41 -37.43
C TYR A 35 -0.40 9.81 -38.04
N GLU A 36 0.86 10.13 -38.34
CA GLU A 36 1.23 11.42 -38.93
C GLU A 36 0.62 11.62 -40.32
N LEU A 37 0.72 10.60 -41.19
CA LEU A 37 0.17 10.65 -42.54
C LEU A 37 -1.36 10.78 -42.50
N TYR A 38 -2.03 10.04 -41.62
CA TYR A 38 -3.48 10.14 -41.46
C TYR A 38 -3.90 11.52 -40.94
N SER A 39 -3.21 12.05 -39.93
CA SER A 39 -3.47 13.38 -39.37
C SER A 39 -3.26 14.50 -40.39
N LYS A 40 -2.15 14.49 -41.12
CA LYS A 40 -1.87 15.45 -42.21
C LYS A 40 -2.91 15.34 -43.34
N THR A 41 -3.35 14.13 -43.68
CA THR A 41 -4.38 13.93 -44.71
C THR A 41 -5.76 14.41 -44.23
N MET A 42 -6.08 14.27 -42.94
CA MET A 42 -7.28 14.84 -42.34
C MET A 42 -7.25 16.38 -42.34
N GLN A 43 -6.11 16.99 -42.04
CA GLN A 43 -5.92 18.45 -42.14
C GLN A 43 -6.10 18.93 -43.59
N LEU A 44 -5.45 18.27 -44.55
CA LEU A 44 -5.63 18.55 -45.97
C LEU A 44 -7.10 18.42 -46.39
N SER A 45 -7.79 17.38 -45.93
CA SER A 45 -9.22 17.18 -46.20
C SER A 45 -10.09 18.30 -45.61
N ALA A 46 -9.75 18.80 -44.41
CA ALA A 46 -10.44 19.92 -43.80
C ALA A 46 -10.22 21.23 -44.59
N ASP A 47 -8.99 21.48 -45.05
CA ASP A 47 -8.69 22.65 -45.89
C ASP A 47 -9.39 22.59 -47.26
N LEU A 48 -9.43 21.40 -47.86
CA LEU A 48 -10.15 21.17 -49.11
C LEU A 48 -11.68 21.33 -48.96
N SER A 49 -12.23 21.06 -47.77
CA SER A 49 -13.67 21.21 -47.52
C SER A 49 -14.18 22.66 -47.60
N LYS A 50 -13.27 23.65 -47.47
CA LYS A 50 -13.57 25.09 -47.63
C LYS A 50 -14.00 25.42 -49.06
N PHE A 51 -13.49 24.69 -50.05
CA PHE A 51 -13.92 24.79 -51.43
C PHE A 51 -15.18 23.94 -51.56
N LYS A 52 -16.36 24.57 -51.72
CA LYS A 52 -17.65 23.88 -51.84
C LYS A 52 -17.65 22.89 -53.01
N MET A 53 -17.23 21.66 -52.74
CA MET A 53 -17.25 20.53 -53.66
C MET A 53 -18.64 19.91 -53.56
N GLY A 54 -19.49 20.20 -54.55
CA GLY A 54 -20.86 19.70 -54.57
C GLY A 54 -20.93 18.19 -54.34
N SER A 55 -21.92 17.80 -53.54
CA SER A 55 -22.37 16.44 -53.20
C SER A 55 -21.56 15.73 -52.10
N ASP A 56 -22.21 15.63 -50.93
CA ASP A 56 -21.82 14.91 -49.69
C ASP A 56 -20.69 15.55 -48.83
N PRO A 57 -21.01 16.16 -47.67
CA PRO A 57 -20.00 16.64 -46.72
C PRO A 57 -19.12 15.52 -46.14
N ALA A 58 -19.52 14.25 -46.29
CA ALA A 58 -18.73 13.08 -45.91
C ALA A 58 -17.81 12.55 -47.03
N PHE A 59 -17.85 13.13 -48.24
CA PHE A 59 -17.08 12.66 -49.40
C PHE A 59 -15.57 12.57 -49.13
N LEU A 60 -14.96 13.64 -48.61
CA LEU A 60 -13.52 13.67 -48.30
C LEU A 60 -13.13 12.71 -47.17
N LYS A 61 -14.03 12.52 -46.18
CA LYS A 61 -13.84 11.55 -45.10
C LYS A 61 -13.87 10.11 -45.62
N LYS A 62 -14.77 9.80 -46.55
CA LYS A 62 -14.86 8.49 -47.22
C LYS A 62 -13.62 8.21 -48.07
N LEU A 63 -13.20 9.16 -48.89
CA LEU A 63 -11.97 9.07 -49.69
C LEU A 63 -10.73 8.83 -48.83
N THR A 64 -10.58 9.60 -47.74
CA THR A 64 -9.44 9.40 -46.84
C THR A 64 -9.46 8.03 -46.19
N ARG A 65 -10.64 7.53 -45.75
CA ARG A 65 -10.71 6.17 -45.22
C ARG A 65 -10.40 5.10 -46.27
N GLN A 66 -10.78 5.33 -47.52
CA GLN A 66 -10.57 4.38 -48.60
C GLN A 66 -9.08 4.18 -48.88
N ILE A 67 -8.31 5.25 -49.02
CA ILE A 67 -6.86 5.17 -49.29
C ILE A 67 -6.07 4.56 -48.13
N PHE A 68 -6.57 4.65 -46.89
CA PHE A 68 -5.95 4.06 -45.70
C PHE A 68 -6.52 2.69 -45.30
N SER A 69 -7.58 2.19 -45.96
CA SER A 69 -8.34 0.99 -45.54
C SER A 69 -7.45 -0.23 -45.27
N LYS A 70 -6.50 -0.52 -46.18
CA LYS A 70 -5.51 -1.61 -46.05
C LYS A 70 -4.65 -1.55 -44.79
N HIS A 71 -4.49 -0.37 -44.20
CA HIS A 71 -3.70 -0.13 -42.99
C HIS A 71 -4.58 0.03 -41.74
N LEU A 72 -5.80 0.54 -41.89
CA LEU A 72 -6.75 0.72 -40.78
C LEU A 72 -7.39 -0.59 -40.32
N ASP A 73 -7.63 -1.54 -41.23
CA ASP A 73 -8.23 -2.82 -40.86
C ASP A 73 -7.33 -3.69 -39.94
N PRO A 74 -6.02 -3.86 -40.21
CA PRO A 74 -5.12 -4.58 -39.30
C PRO A 74 -4.60 -3.73 -38.14
N TYR A 75 -4.85 -2.41 -38.12
CA TYR A 75 -4.27 -1.45 -37.18
C TYR A 75 -4.39 -1.90 -35.71
N LEU A 76 -5.59 -2.27 -35.28
CA LEU A 76 -5.83 -2.60 -33.87
C LEU A 76 -5.00 -3.81 -33.41
N SER A 77 -4.88 -4.83 -34.27
CA SER A 77 -4.06 -6.03 -33.98
C SER A 77 -2.58 -5.66 -33.85
N ILE A 78 -2.08 -4.82 -34.76
CA ILE A 78 -0.68 -4.35 -34.73
C ILE A 78 -0.43 -3.50 -33.47
N GLU A 79 -1.32 -2.56 -33.15
CA GLU A 79 -1.19 -1.67 -31.99
C GLU A 79 -1.22 -2.45 -30.67
N THR A 80 -2.16 -3.40 -30.53
CA THR A 80 -2.27 -4.24 -29.32
C THR A 80 -1.06 -5.14 -29.13
N HIS A 81 -0.56 -5.76 -30.21
CA HIS A 81 0.67 -6.56 -30.16
C HIS A 81 1.89 -5.71 -29.82
N TYR A 82 2.07 -4.58 -30.51
CA TYR A 82 3.15 -3.63 -30.24
C TYR A 82 3.14 -3.13 -28.79
N LEU A 83 1.99 -2.69 -28.28
CA LEU A 83 1.88 -2.19 -26.92
C LEU A 83 2.22 -3.28 -25.90
N LYS A 84 1.73 -4.51 -26.11
CA LYS A 84 2.02 -5.64 -25.23
C LYS A 84 3.52 -5.97 -25.20
N ASP A 85 4.16 -6.02 -26.37
CA ASP A 85 5.59 -6.32 -26.48
C ASP A 85 6.44 -5.20 -25.86
N LYS A 86 6.07 -3.93 -26.10
CA LYS A 86 6.75 -2.77 -25.51
C LYS A 86 6.64 -2.78 -23.98
N CYS A 87 5.43 -2.99 -23.44
CA CYS A 87 5.22 -3.10 -22.00
C CYS A 87 6.04 -4.25 -21.39
N THR A 88 6.06 -5.40 -22.05
CA THR A 88 6.83 -6.58 -21.60
C THR A 88 8.33 -6.29 -21.61
N SER A 89 8.84 -5.63 -22.67
CA SER A 89 10.24 -5.23 -22.78
C SER A 89 10.66 -4.24 -21.69
N VAL A 90 9.83 -3.24 -21.39
CA VAL A 90 10.08 -2.27 -20.31
C VAL A 90 10.17 -2.98 -18.96
N LEU A 91 9.24 -3.90 -18.69
CA LEU A 91 9.23 -4.68 -17.44
C LEU A 91 10.46 -5.59 -17.36
N ASN A 92 10.75 -6.37 -18.40
CA ASN A 92 11.90 -7.27 -18.41
C ASN A 92 13.21 -6.51 -18.20
N ARG A 93 13.43 -5.41 -18.93
CA ARG A 93 14.61 -4.56 -18.74
C ARG A 93 14.76 -4.08 -17.28
N TYR A 94 13.66 -3.73 -16.64
CA TYR A 94 13.67 -3.32 -15.23
C TYR A 94 14.02 -4.50 -14.30
N TYR A 95 13.36 -5.64 -14.43
CA TYR A 95 13.62 -6.79 -13.57
C TYR A 95 15.02 -7.39 -13.79
N ASP A 96 15.51 -7.41 -15.03
CA ASP A 96 16.87 -7.82 -15.37
C ASP A 96 17.91 -6.87 -14.75
N SER A 97 17.65 -5.55 -14.75
CA SER A 97 18.52 -4.58 -14.10
C SER A 97 18.62 -4.76 -12.58
N ARG A 98 17.61 -5.38 -11.98
CA ARG A 98 17.57 -5.75 -10.55
C ARG A 98 18.02 -7.20 -10.29
N ASN A 99 18.48 -7.91 -11.32
CA ASN A 99 18.80 -9.35 -11.27
C ASN A 99 17.65 -10.21 -10.71
N HIS A 100 16.41 -9.80 -10.96
CA HIS A 100 15.23 -10.45 -10.42
C HIS A 100 14.46 -11.21 -11.49
N HIS A 101 14.28 -12.51 -11.27
CA HIS A 101 13.48 -13.33 -12.18
C HIS A 101 12.06 -13.45 -11.63
N LYS A 102 11.07 -12.99 -12.42
CA LYS A 102 9.66 -13.08 -12.04
C LYS A 102 9.29 -14.54 -11.75
N ARG A 103 8.90 -14.82 -10.51
CA ARG A 103 8.33 -16.11 -10.11
C ARG A 103 6.81 -16.09 -10.28
N GLN A 104 6.26 -17.14 -10.87
CA GLN A 104 4.82 -17.32 -10.94
C GLN A 104 4.31 -17.68 -9.54
N PHE A 105 3.63 -16.75 -8.90
CA PHE A 105 2.99 -17.03 -7.61
C PHE A 105 1.64 -17.69 -7.88
N GLN A 106 1.42 -18.90 -7.34
CA GLN A 106 0.06 -19.42 -7.27
C GLN A 106 -0.74 -18.54 -6.31
N PHE A 107 -1.69 -17.81 -6.87
CA PHE A 107 -2.65 -16.99 -6.15
C PHE A 107 -3.58 -17.90 -5.36
N GLY A 108 -3.36 -18.02 -4.05
CA GLY A 108 -4.20 -18.85 -3.18
C GLY A 108 -3.87 -18.67 -1.71
N GLY A 109 -4.90 -18.41 -0.90
CA GLY A 109 -4.80 -18.16 0.54
C GLY A 109 -4.27 -19.33 1.38
N ILE A 110 -3.96 -20.48 0.77
CA ILE A 110 -3.38 -21.64 1.46
C ILE A 110 -1.96 -21.35 1.97
N ASN A 111 -1.17 -20.55 1.24
CA ASN A 111 0.18 -20.18 1.69
C ASN A 111 0.15 -19.16 2.83
N ASP A 112 -0.78 -18.21 2.80
CA ASP A 112 -1.02 -17.29 3.93
C ASP A 112 -1.58 -18.04 5.14
N LEU A 113 -2.55 -18.94 4.94
CA LEU A 113 -3.10 -19.79 6.01
C LEU A 113 -2.02 -20.68 6.65
N ARG A 114 -1.13 -21.25 5.84
CA ARG A 114 0.00 -22.06 6.34
C ARG A 114 0.98 -21.22 7.15
N ARG A 115 1.20 -19.96 6.75
CA ARG A 115 2.05 -19.00 7.49
C ARG A 115 1.40 -18.53 8.79
N ASP A 116 0.10 -18.24 8.78
CA ASP A 116 -0.67 -17.83 9.96
C ASP A 116 -0.84 -18.98 10.96
N LEU A 117 -1.05 -20.21 10.46
CA LEU A 117 -1.02 -21.42 11.28
C LEU A 117 0.36 -21.64 11.90
N GLN A 118 1.45 -21.39 11.17
CA GLN A 118 2.81 -21.46 11.71
C GLN A 118 3.05 -20.38 12.78
N ALA A 119 2.56 -19.16 12.60
CA ALA A 119 2.65 -18.12 13.61
C ALA A 119 1.89 -18.49 14.91
N ARG A 120 0.76 -19.19 14.79
CA ARG A 120 -0.05 -19.66 15.93
C ARG A 120 0.45 -20.95 16.58
N LEU A 121 1.09 -21.84 15.83
CA LEU A 121 1.53 -23.18 16.28
C LEU A 121 3.04 -23.27 16.56
N GLY A 122 3.85 -22.35 16.01
CA GLY A 122 5.31 -22.31 16.15
C GLY A 122 5.81 -22.05 17.57
N GLY A 123 4.93 -21.70 18.50
CA GLY A 123 5.24 -21.67 19.93
C GLY A 123 5.30 -23.06 20.59
N ARG A 124 4.90 -24.15 19.92
CA ARG A 124 4.74 -25.48 20.55
C ARG A 124 5.32 -26.69 19.82
N SER A 125 5.86 -26.56 18.61
CA SER A 125 6.51 -27.69 17.92
C SER A 125 7.68 -27.26 17.02
N ASN A 126 8.78 -28.02 17.11
CA ASN A 126 9.98 -27.94 16.25
C ASN A 126 9.68 -28.43 14.82
N ILE A 127 8.71 -27.82 14.14
CA ILE A 127 8.47 -28.08 12.73
C ILE A 127 9.26 -27.02 11.93
N ASN A 128 10.48 -27.39 11.52
CA ASN A 128 11.28 -26.65 10.56
C ASN A 128 10.58 -26.67 9.18
N ILE A 129 9.62 -25.79 8.98
CA ILE A 129 9.12 -25.42 7.64
C ILE A 129 9.40 -23.94 7.49
N ALA A 130 10.64 -23.57 7.18
CA ALA A 130 10.97 -22.20 6.84
C ALA A 130 10.45 -21.90 5.42
N PRO A 131 9.56 -20.92 5.19
CA PRO A 131 9.78 -20.05 4.07
C PRO A 131 10.94 -19.14 4.51
N THR A 132 12.13 -19.33 3.94
CA THR A 132 13.22 -18.38 4.05
C THR A 132 12.65 -16.99 3.78
N VAL A 133 12.79 -16.07 4.74
CA VAL A 133 12.51 -14.65 4.49
C VAL A 133 13.45 -14.25 3.36
N GLU A 134 12.92 -14.19 2.13
CA GLU A 134 13.70 -13.81 0.96
C GLU A 134 13.97 -12.31 1.07
N ASN A 135 15.08 -11.97 1.71
CA ASN A 135 15.59 -10.61 1.77
C ASN A 135 16.20 -10.26 0.42
N PHE A 136 15.40 -9.69 -0.49
CA PHE A 136 15.86 -9.08 -1.74
C PHE A 136 16.60 -7.75 -1.50
N GLY A 137 17.49 -7.68 -0.52
CA GLY A 137 18.28 -6.48 -0.21
C GLY A 137 17.48 -5.24 0.23
N GLY A 138 16.17 -5.37 0.48
CA GLY A 138 15.28 -4.23 0.77
C GLY A 138 14.80 -3.46 -0.46
N GLU A 139 14.93 -4.04 -1.65
CA GLU A 139 14.33 -3.49 -2.86
C GLU A 139 12.82 -3.72 -2.86
N THR A 140 12.06 -2.65 -3.10
CA THR A 140 10.59 -2.67 -3.13
C THR A 140 10.05 -3.22 -4.44
N PHE A 141 10.91 -3.39 -5.46
CA PHE A 141 10.55 -3.70 -6.85
C PHE A 141 9.53 -2.76 -7.47
N LEU A 142 9.22 -1.64 -6.81
CA LEU A 142 8.37 -0.57 -7.34
C LEU A 142 9.27 0.53 -7.90
N SER A 143 9.02 0.88 -9.15
CA SER A 143 9.69 1.99 -9.84
C SER A 143 8.66 2.91 -10.45
N GLU A 144 8.77 4.20 -10.12
CA GLU A 144 8.00 5.28 -10.71
C GLU A 144 8.32 5.45 -12.21
N GLU A 145 9.61 5.33 -12.58
CA GLU A 145 10.03 5.45 -13.98
C GLU A 145 9.37 4.40 -14.87
N VAL A 146 9.26 3.16 -14.38
CA VAL A 146 8.55 2.09 -15.10
C VAL A 146 7.08 2.44 -15.25
N ALA A 147 6.43 2.92 -14.18
CA ALA A 147 5.03 3.31 -14.23
C ALA A 147 4.79 4.46 -15.22
N ILE A 148 5.60 5.52 -15.16
CA ILE A 148 5.54 6.67 -16.08
C ILE A 148 5.73 6.20 -17.52
N ASN A 149 6.72 5.34 -17.79
CA ASN A 149 6.98 4.84 -19.13
C ASN A 149 5.81 4.02 -19.68
N LEU A 150 5.26 3.08 -18.91
CA LEU A 150 4.08 2.29 -19.30
C LEU A 150 2.85 3.17 -19.56
N LEU A 151 2.64 4.19 -18.72
CA LEU A 151 1.56 5.16 -18.89
C LEU A 151 1.74 6.01 -20.14
N GLN A 152 2.97 6.44 -20.44
CA GLN A 152 3.28 7.25 -21.61
C GLN A 152 3.10 6.45 -22.91
N GLU A 153 3.58 5.21 -22.97
CA GLU A 153 3.37 4.33 -24.13
C GLU A 153 1.88 4.07 -24.37
N SER A 154 1.12 3.82 -23.29
CA SER A 154 -0.33 3.63 -23.36
C SER A 154 -1.05 4.90 -23.81
N LYS A 155 -0.63 6.09 -23.34
CA LYS A 155 -1.17 7.38 -23.76
C LYS A 155 -1.00 7.60 -25.26
N LEU A 156 0.18 7.30 -25.81
CA LEU A 156 0.43 7.39 -27.25
C LEU A 156 -0.45 6.40 -28.03
N ALA A 157 -0.61 5.17 -27.53
CA ALA A 157 -1.50 4.18 -28.14
C ALA A 157 -2.97 4.65 -28.15
N PHE A 158 -3.46 5.24 -27.06
CA PHE A 158 -4.82 5.80 -27.01
C PHE A 158 -5.01 6.97 -27.98
N GLN A 159 -4.03 7.87 -28.10
CA GLN A 159 -4.07 8.98 -29.06
C GLN A 159 -4.14 8.48 -30.51
N ARG A 160 -3.33 7.46 -30.84
CA ARG A 160 -3.37 6.80 -32.16
C ARG A 160 -4.73 6.14 -32.38
N CYS A 161 -5.23 5.40 -31.39
CA CYS A 161 -6.49 4.68 -31.49
C CYS A 161 -7.68 5.62 -31.69
N GLN A 162 -7.69 6.79 -31.04
CA GLN A 162 -8.76 7.78 -31.18
C GLN A 162 -8.89 8.30 -32.62
N LEU A 163 -7.78 8.42 -33.34
CA LEU A 163 -7.76 8.93 -34.72
C LEU A 163 -7.89 7.82 -35.78
N LEU A 164 -7.28 6.65 -35.54
CA LEU A 164 -7.18 5.58 -36.53
C LEU A 164 -8.32 4.55 -36.45
N SER A 165 -8.94 4.33 -35.28
CA SER A 165 -10.03 3.36 -35.16
C SER A 165 -11.36 3.87 -35.73
N LYS A 166 -12.19 2.93 -36.18
CA LYS A 166 -13.57 3.21 -36.59
C LYS A 166 -14.39 3.65 -35.35
N PRO A 167 -15.26 4.68 -35.45
CA PRO A 167 -16.04 5.19 -34.32
C PRO A 167 -16.92 4.12 -33.64
N THR A 168 -17.38 3.13 -34.41
CA THR A 168 -18.19 2.00 -33.95
C THR A 168 -17.39 0.98 -33.13
N GLU A 169 -16.09 0.85 -33.42
CA GLU A 169 -15.19 -0.13 -32.78
C GLU A 169 -14.31 0.52 -31.70
N LEU A 170 -14.20 1.85 -31.70
CA LEU A 170 -13.39 2.63 -30.78
C LEU A 170 -13.58 2.22 -29.31
N PRO A 171 -14.79 2.03 -28.76
CA PRO A 171 -14.95 1.62 -27.37
C PRO A 171 -14.34 0.25 -27.06
N LYS A 172 -14.40 -0.70 -28.01
CA LYS A 172 -13.80 -2.03 -27.86
C LYS A 172 -12.27 -1.95 -27.98
N SER A 173 -11.78 -1.17 -28.93
CA SER A 173 -10.33 -0.94 -29.11
C SER A 173 -9.69 -0.32 -27.88
N VAL A 174 -10.30 0.75 -27.34
CA VAL A 174 -9.79 1.43 -26.13
C VAL A 174 -9.86 0.50 -24.93
N ALA A 175 -10.92 -0.30 -24.77
CA ALA A 175 -10.99 -1.29 -23.70
C ALA A 175 -9.85 -2.33 -23.77
N GLN A 176 -9.52 -2.84 -24.95
CA GLN A 176 -8.40 -3.78 -25.13
C GLN A 176 -7.04 -3.15 -24.76
N LEU A 177 -6.77 -1.93 -25.21
CA LEU A 177 -5.53 -1.22 -24.85
C LEU A 177 -5.44 -0.93 -23.35
N PHE A 178 -6.57 -0.61 -22.72
CA PHE A 178 -6.61 -0.40 -21.27
C PHE A 178 -6.41 -1.70 -20.48
N GLU A 179 -6.93 -2.83 -20.96
CA GLU A 179 -6.66 -4.13 -20.34
C GLU A 179 -5.18 -4.49 -20.39
N ILE A 180 -4.48 -4.18 -21.48
CA ILE A 180 -3.02 -4.37 -21.57
C ILE A 180 -2.32 -3.51 -20.51
N LEU A 181 -2.69 -2.23 -20.39
CA LEU A 181 -2.14 -1.35 -19.35
C LEU A 181 -2.39 -1.89 -17.93
N LEU A 182 -3.62 -2.31 -17.61
CA LEU A 182 -3.93 -2.88 -16.29
C LEU A 182 -3.11 -4.14 -16.00
N ASN A 183 -2.97 -5.03 -16.98
CA ASN A 183 -2.18 -6.25 -16.80
C ASN A 183 -0.70 -5.92 -16.57
N SER A 184 -0.10 -5.05 -17.37
CA SER A 184 1.32 -4.72 -17.28
C SER A 184 1.66 -3.87 -16.04
N LEU A 185 0.86 -2.85 -15.75
CA LEU A 185 1.12 -1.92 -14.65
C LEU A 185 0.59 -2.46 -13.31
N CYS A 186 -0.69 -2.83 -13.23
CA CYS A 186 -1.29 -3.22 -11.96
C CYS A 186 -0.91 -4.65 -11.58
N ILE A 187 -1.02 -5.62 -12.48
CA ILE A 187 -0.80 -7.04 -12.14
C ILE A 187 0.69 -7.38 -12.12
N GLU A 188 1.40 -7.11 -13.23
CA GLU A 188 2.79 -7.57 -13.40
C GLU A 188 3.86 -6.71 -12.71
N HIS A 189 3.53 -5.47 -12.36
CA HIS A 189 4.45 -4.57 -11.66
C HIS A 189 4.01 -4.35 -10.21
N MET A 190 2.89 -3.68 -10.00
CA MET A 190 2.49 -3.23 -8.66
C MET A 190 2.06 -4.37 -7.74
N HIS A 191 1.12 -5.21 -8.19
CA HIS A 191 0.64 -6.34 -7.42
C HIS A 191 1.75 -7.38 -7.19
N TYR A 192 2.58 -7.62 -8.21
CA TYR A 192 3.75 -8.50 -8.08
C TYR A 192 4.73 -8.02 -7.02
N ALA A 193 5.08 -6.74 -7.02
CA ALA A 193 5.98 -6.15 -6.03
C ALA A 193 5.39 -6.18 -4.61
N LEU A 194 4.09 -5.92 -4.47
CA LEU A 194 3.36 -6.04 -3.20
C LEU A 194 3.43 -7.46 -2.62
N GLU A 195 3.25 -8.48 -3.46
CA GLU A 195 3.37 -9.89 -3.06
C GLU A 195 4.76 -10.23 -2.52
N ILE A 196 5.81 -9.76 -3.18
CA ILE A 196 7.19 -9.93 -2.71
C ILE A 196 7.36 -9.23 -1.36
N GLY A 197 6.90 -7.98 -1.25
CA GLY A 197 6.97 -7.20 -0.01
C GLY A 197 6.28 -7.91 1.16
N LEU A 198 5.09 -8.45 0.95
CA LEU A 198 4.35 -9.20 1.96
C LEU A 198 5.08 -10.45 2.45
N ARG A 199 5.85 -11.11 1.57
CA ARG A 199 6.65 -12.28 1.93
C ARG A 199 7.94 -11.91 2.66
N ALA A 200 8.49 -10.73 2.40
CA ALA A 200 9.66 -10.22 3.12
C ALA A 200 9.37 -9.88 4.60
N ILE A 201 8.09 -9.68 4.96
CA ILE A 201 7.71 -9.39 6.35
C ILE A 201 7.96 -10.61 7.27
N PRO A 202 8.74 -10.48 8.35
CA PRO A 202 8.97 -11.55 9.32
C PRO A 202 7.69 -11.87 10.11
N VAL A 203 7.65 -13.10 10.65
CA VAL A 203 6.54 -13.57 11.50
C VAL A 203 6.48 -12.73 12.80
N SER A 204 5.28 -12.58 13.37
CA SER A 204 4.95 -11.66 14.47
C SER A 204 5.83 -11.70 15.72
N ASP A 205 6.64 -12.74 15.95
CA ASP A 205 7.56 -12.85 17.10
C ASP A 205 9.04 -12.97 16.66
N PRO A 206 9.65 -11.90 16.12
CA PRO A 206 11.05 -11.95 15.71
C PRO A 206 11.97 -11.92 16.92
N LYS A 207 12.97 -12.81 16.96
CA LYS A 207 14.02 -12.84 17.99
C LYS A 207 15.02 -11.66 17.90
N ALA A 208 15.02 -10.95 16.78
CA ALA A 208 15.90 -9.81 16.51
C ALA A 208 15.06 -8.54 16.29
N GLU A 209 15.67 -7.38 16.53
CA GLU A 209 15.07 -6.09 16.16
C GLU A 209 14.65 -6.15 14.69
N THR A 210 13.42 -5.72 14.41
CA THR A 210 12.99 -5.77 13.03
C THR A 210 13.78 -4.77 12.19
N GLY A 211 14.43 -5.27 11.13
CA GLY A 211 15.30 -4.48 10.26
C GLY A 211 14.54 -3.37 9.53
N ASP A 212 15.30 -2.42 8.97
CA ASP A 212 14.79 -1.22 8.29
C ASP A 212 13.80 -1.47 7.12
N LEU A 213 13.69 -2.71 6.65
CA LEU A 213 12.81 -3.14 5.56
C LEU A 213 11.30 -3.00 5.83
N LEU A 214 10.86 -3.25 7.06
CA LEU A 214 9.43 -3.41 7.38
C LEU A 214 8.58 -2.16 7.13
N LEU A 215 9.17 -0.99 7.33
CA LEU A 215 8.52 0.29 7.09
C LEU A 215 8.67 0.78 5.65
N ARG A 216 9.71 0.34 4.95
CA ARG A 216 9.92 0.69 3.54
C ARG A 216 8.88 0.04 2.63
N HIS A 217 8.53 -1.23 2.85
CA HIS A 217 7.59 -1.94 1.96
C HIS A 217 6.13 -1.49 2.11
N GLY A 218 5.66 -1.17 3.33
CA GLY A 218 4.30 -0.66 3.54
C GLY A 218 4.08 0.76 3.00
N ALA A 219 5.15 1.56 2.99
CA ALA A 219 5.14 2.96 2.59
C ALA A 219 5.38 3.23 1.11
N THR A 220 6.30 2.48 0.49
CA THR A 220 6.71 2.76 -0.89
C THR A 220 5.55 2.58 -1.85
N VAL A 221 4.55 1.76 -1.51
CA VAL A 221 3.36 1.58 -2.35
C VAL A 221 2.39 2.75 -2.24
N GLN A 222 2.26 3.37 -1.05
CA GLN A 222 1.35 4.51 -0.85
C GLN A 222 1.87 5.81 -1.49
N LEU A 223 3.19 6.05 -1.47
CA LEU A 223 3.84 7.17 -2.15
C LEU A 223 3.82 7.05 -3.68
N HIS A 224 3.81 5.82 -4.23
CA HIS A 224 3.89 5.57 -5.69
C HIS A 224 2.53 5.35 -6.35
N LEU A 225 1.43 5.23 -5.59
CA LEU A 225 0.06 5.11 -6.11
C LEU A 225 -0.56 6.41 -6.70
N PRO A 226 -0.20 7.64 -6.26
CA PRO A 226 -0.90 8.85 -6.72
C PRO A 226 -0.71 9.13 -8.20
N ALA A 227 0.54 9.04 -8.71
CA ALA A 227 0.85 9.29 -10.11
C ALA A 227 0.16 8.31 -11.09
N PRO A 228 0.16 6.97 -10.87
CA PRO A 228 -0.65 6.06 -11.67
C PRO A 228 -2.16 6.25 -11.45
N ARG A 229 -2.63 6.59 -10.25
CA ARG A 229 -4.07 6.85 -9.99
C ARG A 229 -4.59 8.04 -10.78
N GLU A 230 -3.81 9.13 -10.84
CA GLU A 230 -4.13 10.34 -11.62
C GLU A 230 -3.97 10.11 -13.12
N ALA A 231 -2.91 9.45 -13.58
CA ALA A 231 -2.72 9.15 -15.00
C ALA A 231 -3.77 8.19 -15.56
N VAL A 232 -4.19 7.18 -14.78
CA VAL A 232 -5.32 6.30 -15.13
C VAL A 232 -6.66 7.05 -15.02
N SER A 233 -6.74 8.15 -14.27
CA SER A 233 -7.90 9.05 -14.25
C SER A 233 -7.95 9.97 -15.48
N THR A 234 -6.79 10.47 -15.94
CA THR A 234 -6.68 11.25 -17.17
C THR A 234 -7.01 10.41 -18.41
N THR A 235 -6.59 9.13 -18.44
CA THR A 235 -7.02 8.18 -19.49
C THR A 235 -8.48 7.76 -19.33
N ALA A 236 -9.05 7.80 -18.12
CA ALA A 236 -10.48 7.61 -17.92
C ALA A 236 -11.35 8.71 -18.57
N TRP A 237 -10.80 9.90 -18.88
CA TRP A 237 -11.49 10.92 -19.68
C TRP A 237 -11.73 10.46 -21.13
N LEU A 238 -10.75 9.75 -21.72
CA LEU A 238 -10.89 9.14 -23.05
C LEU A 238 -11.94 8.02 -23.04
N LEU A 239 -12.07 7.31 -21.92
CA LEU A 239 -13.12 6.31 -21.67
C LEU A 239 -14.50 6.94 -21.45
N TYR A 240 -14.60 8.04 -20.69
CA TYR A 240 -15.88 8.76 -20.44
C TYR A 240 -16.51 9.32 -21.71
N SER A 241 -15.68 9.64 -22.71
CA SER A 241 -16.12 10.05 -24.04
C SER A 241 -16.85 8.92 -24.81
N CYS A 242 -16.69 7.66 -24.41
CA CYS A 242 -17.35 6.48 -24.98
C CYS A 242 -18.46 5.96 -24.05
N ARG A 243 -19.71 6.38 -24.28
CA ARG A 243 -20.91 5.89 -23.57
C ARG A 243 -21.26 4.44 -23.93
N HIS A 244 -20.47 3.46 -23.48
CA HIS A 244 -20.72 2.04 -23.72
C HIS A 244 -20.42 1.16 -22.50
N GLN A 245 -21.10 0.01 -22.42
CA GLN A 245 -20.99 -1.00 -21.36
C GLN A 245 -19.56 -1.57 -21.18
N SER A 246 -18.75 -1.60 -22.23
CA SER A 246 -17.34 -2.02 -22.16
C SER A 246 -16.50 -1.09 -21.28
N THR A 247 -16.80 0.21 -21.27
CA THR A 247 -16.16 1.20 -20.40
C THR A 247 -16.46 0.94 -18.93
N ALA A 248 -17.70 0.54 -18.61
CA ALA A 248 -18.09 0.24 -17.24
C ALA A 248 -17.35 -0.99 -16.68
N MET A 249 -17.22 -2.07 -17.46
CA MET A 249 -16.45 -3.25 -17.02
C MET A 249 -14.97 -2.93 -16.80
N CYS A 250 -14.42 -2.08 -17.66
CA CYS A 250 -13.03 -1.63 -17.60
C CYS A 250 -12.75 -0.83 -16.32
N LEU A 251 -13.65 0.09 -15.97
CA LEU A 251 -13.61 0.86 -14.72
C LEU A 251 -13.83 -0.02 -13.49
N GLN A 252 -14.73 -1.00 -13.57
CA GLN A 252 -14.94 -1.97 -12.49
C GLN A 252 -13.67 -2.78 -12.24
N LYS A 253 -13.03 -3.33 -13.29
CA LYS A 253 -11.77 -4.08 -13.16
C LYS A 253 -10.64 -3.24 -12.56
N LYS A 254 -10.54 -1.95 -12.92
CA LYS A 254 -9.61 -1.01 -12.27
C LYS A 254 -9.90 -0.90 -10.77
N ARG A 255 -11.17 -0.72 -10.40
CA ARG A 255 -11.59 -0.60 -9.00
C ARG A 255 -11.24 -1.87 -8.23
N ASP A 256 -11.59 -3.04 -8.75
CA ASP A 256 -11.32 -4.33 -8.12
C ASP A 256 -9.82 -4.55 -7.90
N LEU A 257 -8.98 -4.22 -8.88
CA LEU A 257 -7.52 -4.31 -8.74
C LEU A 257 -6.97 -3.31 -7.71
N THR A 258 -7.54 -2.11 -7.65
CA THR A 258 -7.14 -1.10 -6.66
C THR A 258 -7.47 -1.58 -5.24
N GLU A 259 -8.68 -2.08 -5.04
CA GLU A 259 -9.14 -2.64 -3.76
C GLU A 259 -8.28 -3.84 -3.34
N GLN A 260 -7.95 -4.76 -4.26
CA GLN A 260 -7.06 -5.88 -3.96
C GLN A 260 -5.65 -5.42 -3.53
N MET A 261 -5.12 -4.37 -4.15
CA MET A 261 -3.83 -3.80 -3.75
C MET A 261 -3.93 -3.11 -2.39
N GLU A 262 -5.00 -2.37 -2.11
CA GLU A 262 -5.26 -1.73 -0.81
C GLU A 262 -5.33 -2.77 0.32
N ILE A 263 -6.10 -3.85 0.14
CA ILE A 263 -6.17 -4.96 1.13
C ILE A 263 -4.78 -5.54 1.41
N LYS A 264 -3.94 -5.69 0.39
CA LYS A 264 -2.56 -6.20 0.55
C LYS A 264 -1.67 -5.21 1.29
N MET A 265 -1.81 -3.91 1.02
CA MET A 265 -1.10 -2.86 1.75
C MET A 265 -1.50 -2.87 3.23
N ASP A 266 -2.80 -2.92 3.52
CA ASP A 266 -3.33 -2.96 4.89
C ASP A 266 -2.85 -4.20 5.64
N THR A 267 -2.88 -5.36 4.98
CA THR A 267 -2.34 -6.62 5.52
C THR A 267 -0.85 -6.51 5.81
N GLY A 268 -0.09 -5.86 4.91
CA GLY A 268 1.34 -5.63 5.09
C GLY A 268 1.64 -4.72 6.27
N LEU A 269 0.91 -3.61 6.40
CA LEU A 269 1.01 -2.69 7.54
C LEU A 269 0.66 -3.40 8.84
N ASP A 270 -0.45 -4.14 8.88
CA ASP A 270 -0.89 -4.89 10.06
C ASP A 270 0.17 -5.90 10.53
N ARG A 271 0.68 -6.73 9.62
CA ARG A 271 1.75 -7.70 9.91
C ARG A 271 3.02 -6.99 10.39
N SER A 272 3.32 -5.82 9.83
CA SER A 272 4.49 -5.04 10.22
C SER A 272 4.38 -4.50 11.64
N LEU A 273 3.23 -3.91 11.97
CA LEU A 273 2.93 -3.44 13.32
C LEU A 273 2.92 -4.61 14.32
N ALA A 274 2.37 -5.76 13.93
CA ALA A 274 2.38 -6.97 14.75
C ALA A 274 3.81 -7.45 15.06
N ALA A 275 4.72 -7.45 14.08
CA ALA A 275 6.13 -7.81 14.29
C ALA A 275 6.88 -6.83 15.20
N VAL A 276 6.62 -5.51 15.05
CA VAL A 276 7.18 -4.47 15.94
C VAL A 276 6.74 -4.73 17.39
N ILE A 277 5.45 -4.94 17.60
CA ILE A 277 4.87 -5.14 18.94
C ILE A 277 5.23 -6.50 19.53
N GLY A 278 5.31 -7.56 18.73
CA GLY A 278 5.72 -8.88 19.20
C GLY A 278 7.17 -8.90 19.66
N TRP A 279 8.07 -8.14 19.00
CA TRP A 279 9.43 -7.93 19.52
C TRP A 279 9.43 -7.24 20.89
N VAL A 280 8.65 -6.17 21.05
CA VAL A 280 8.51 -5.46 22.34
C VAL A 280 7.98 -6.41 23.42
N ARG A 281 6.94 -7.18 23.11
CA ARG A 281 6.37 -8.19 24.02
C ARG A 281 7.41 -9.25 24.41
N GLY A 282 8.14 -9.79 23.44
CA GLY A 282 9.19 -10.78 23.68
C GLY A 282 10.29 -10.25 24.59
N LEU A 283 10.71 -9.00 24.39
CA LEU A 283 11.71 -8.35 25.24
C LEU A 283 11.21 -8.16 26.67
N LEU A 284 9.96 -7.70 26.85
CA LEU A 284 9.34 -7.55 28.17
C LEU A 284 9.24 -8.88 28.93
N LEU A 285 8.84 -9.95 28.24
CA LEU A 285 8.73 -11.29 28.84
C LEU A 285 10.09 -11.89 29.21
N ALA A 286 11.14 -11.58 28.45
CA ALA A 286 12.48 -12.12 28.69
C ALA A 286 13.23 -11.39 29.82
N GLU A 287 13.10 -10.06 29.89
CA GLU A 287 13.93 -9.23 30.76
C GLU A 287 13.25 -8.83 32.08
N GLN A 288 11.91 -8.81 32.15
CA GLN A 288 11.17 -8.36 33.33
C GLN A 288 10.65 -9.56 34.15
N LYS A 289 11.19 -9.75 35.35
CA LYS A 289 10.88 -10.90 36.21
C LYS A 289 9.86 -10.56 37.28
N LYS A 290 9.13 -11.57 37.79
CA LYS A 290 8.13 -11.37 38.85
C LYS A 290 8.70 -10.81 40.16
N THR A 291 9.99 -11.05 40.41
CA THR A 291 10.73 -10.51 41.56
C THR A 291 10.94 -9.00 41.49
N ASP A 292 10.87 -8.40 40.31
CA ASP A 292 11.18 -6.97 40.12
C ASP A 292 10.17 -6.04 40.79
N PHE A 293 8.92 -6.51 41.01
CA PHE A 293 7.85 -5.76 41.67
C PHE A 293 7.54 -6.21 43.10
N LYS A 294 8.36 -7.13 43.63
CA LYS A 294 8.38 -7.52 45.05
C LYS A 294 9.81 -7.47 45.59
N PRO A 295 10.46 -6.30 45.58
CA PRO A 295 11.80 -6.18 46.13
C PRO A 295 11.79 -6.42 47.64
N GLU A 296 12.74 -7.19 48.15
CA GLU A 296 12.93 -7.43 49.59
C GLU A 296 13.57 -6.21 50.30
N VAL A 297 14.18 -5.29 49.54
CA VAL A 297 14.90 -4.12 50.07
C VAL A 297 14.40 -2.84 49.39
N GLU A 298 14.13 -1.80 50.19
CA GLU A 298 13.74 -0.47 49.70
C GLU A 298 14.94 0.27 49.08
N GLY A 299 15.07 0.18 47.75
CA GLY A 299 16.09 0.94 47.01
C GLY A 299 15.62 2.35 46.67
N ARG A 300 16.29 3.39 47.20
CA ARG A 300 16.09 4.80 46.77
C ARG A 300 16.76 5.03 45.41
N HIS A 301 16.00 5.62 44.47
CA HIS A 301 16.43 6.07 43.13
C HIS A 301 16.93 4.96 42.18
N ARG A 302 16.00 4.44 41.37
CA ARG A 302 16.27 3.46 40.31
C ARG A 302 16.36 4.18 38.96
N ARG A 303 17.48 4.02 38.25
CA ARG A 303 17.59 4.42 36.83
C ARG A 303 16.71 3.52 35.97
N PRO A 304 16.16 4.02 34.84
CA PRO A 304 15.43 3.18 33.89
C PRO A 304 16.23 1.93 33.52
N PRO A 305 15.64 0.73 33.60
CA PRO A 305 16.38 -0.49 33.26
C PRO A 305 16.78 -0.49 31.78
N ARG A 306 17.88 -1.17 31.46
CA ARG A 306 18.46 -1.15 30.09
C ARG A 306 17.47 -1.63 29.02
N TRP A 307 16.61 -2.59 29.36
CA TRP A 307 15.59 -3.10 28.44
C TRP A 307 14.50 -2.06 28.14
N LEU A 308 14.13 -1.20 29.11
CA LEU A 308 13.14 -0.14 28.93
C LEU A 308 13.68 0.92 27.96
N VAL A 309 14.93 1.32 28.15
CA VAL A 309 15.63 2.24 27.23
C VAL A 309 15.70 1.65 25.82
N LYS A 310 15.93 0.34 25.67
CA LYS A 310 15.90 -0.34 24.38
C LYS A 310 14.51 -0.29 23.73
N VAL A 311 13.43 -0.55 24.47
CA VAL A 311 12.05 -0.47 23.96
C VAL A 311 11.74 0.93 23.46
N VAL A 312 12.01 1.97 24.26
CA VAL A 312 11.74 3.37 23.89
C VAL A 312 12.55 3.76 22.66
N LYS A 313 13.85 3.45 22.63
CA LYS A 313 14.71 3.78 21.49
C LYS A 313 14.24 3.09 20.19
N TYR A 314 13.84 1.83 20.28
CA TYR A 314 13.34 1.07 19.14
C TYR A 314 12.01 1.65 18.63
N LEU A 315 11.06 1.97 19.52
CA LEU A 315 9.80 2.60 19.14
C LEU A 315 9.99 3.98 18.53
N THR A 316 10.87 4.82 19.09
CA THR A 316 11.23 6.12 18.48
C THR A 316 11.74 5.92 17.05
N LYS A 317 12.65 4.96 16.82
CA LYS A 317 13.13 4.64 15.47
C LYS A 317 12.00 4.19 14.53
N CYS A 318 11.02 3.44 15.03
CA CYS A 318 9.84 3.06 14.26
C CYS A 318 8.93 4.26 13.93
N ILE A 319 8.68 5.14 14.89
CA ILE A 319 7.86 6.35 14.71
C ILE A 319 8.46 7.26 13.64
N ASP A 320 9.77 7.53 13.73
CA ASP A 320 10.47 8.40 12.78
C ASP A 320 10.37 7.83 11.36
N LYS A 321 10.60 6.52 11.20
CA LYS A 321 10.44 5.86 9.91
C LYS A 321 9.00 5.86 9.39
N ILE A 322 7.98 5.71 10.25
CA ILE A 322 6.57 5.81 9.82
C ILE A 322 6.32 7.20 9.23
N ARG A 323 6.85 8.25 9.86
CA ARG A 323 6.73 9.63 9.38
C ARG A 323 7.49 9.89 8.10
N ASP A 324 8.66 9.29 7.94
CA ASP A 324 9.47 9.44 6.73
C ASP A 324 8.90 8.68 5.53
N SER A 325 8.00 7.72 5.77
CA SER A 325 7.57 6.78 4.75
C SER A 325 6.07 6.88 4.41
N LEU A 326 5.23 7.44 5.28
CA LEU A 326 3.80 7.65 4.99
C LEU A 326 3.50 9.15 4.88
N ASP A 327 2.43 9.49 4.17
CA ASP A 327 1.98 10.87 3.99
C ASP A 327 0.56 11.11 4.53
N GLY A 328 0.29 12.37 4.89
CA GLY A 328 -1.04 12.85 5.24
C GLY A 328 -1.69 12.11 6.40
N THR A 329 -3.00 11.84 6.30
CA THR A 329 -3.80 11.20 7.35
C THR A 329 -3.42 9.75 7.62
N ASN A 330 -2.71 9.10 6.69
CA ASN A 330 -2.28 7.71 6.86
C ASN A 330 -1.19 7.59 7.93
N VAL A 331 -0.34 8.62 8.08
CA VAL A 331 0.67 8.69 9.15
C VAL A 331 0.00 8.59 10.51
N ASP A 332 -0.99 9.45 10.75
CA ASP A 332 -1.70 9.53 12.03
C ASP A 332 -2.48 8.25 12.33
N ALA A 333 -3.12 7.64 11.31
CA ALA A 333 -3.84 6.39 11.47
C ALA A 333 -2.91 5.22 11.85
N VAL A 334 -1.77 5.07 11.18
CA VAL A 334 -0.79 4.01 11.48
C VAL A 334 -0.10 4.22 12.81
N LEU A 335 0.26 5.47 13.15
CA LEU A 335 0.81 5.82 14.46
C LEU A 335 -0.20 5.59 15.59
N LEU A 336 -1.49 5.90 15.37
CA LEU A 336 -2.55 5.63 16.34
C LEU A 336 -2.64 4.12 16.61
N GLU A 337 -2.71 3.29 15.57
CA GLU A 337 -2.79 1.83 15.70
C GLU A 337 -1.56 1.25 16.40
N LEU A 338 -0.34 1.69 16.02
CA LEU A 338 0.89 1.28 16.69
C LEU A 338 0.86 1.63 18.19
N GLY A 339 0.47 2.87 18.52
CA GLY A 339 0.39 3.36 19.89
C GLY A 339 -0.65 2.62 20.72
N MET A 340 -1.82 2.31 20.15
CA MET A 340 -2.86 1.51 20.81
C MET A 340 -2.38 0.09 21.10
N ARG A 341 -1.70 -0.57 20.14
CA ARG A 341 -1.11 -1.91 20.36
C ARG A 341 -0.01 -1.89 21.41
N PHE A 342 0.81 -0.84 21.43
CA PHE A 342 1.85 -0.66 22.43
C PHE A 342 1.25 -0.47 23.83
N HIS A 343 0.28 0.44 23.97
CA HIS A 343 -0.47 0.64 25.22
C HIS A 343 -1.10 -0.67 25.71
N ARG A 344 -1.81 -1.40 24.83
CA ARG A 344 -2.42 -2.70 25.17
C ARG A 344 -1.37 -3.71 25.65
N THR A 345 -0.23 -3.78 24.98
CA THR A 345 0.85 -4.71 25.36
C THR A 345 1.41 -4.41 26.74
N ILE A 346 1.60 -3.12 27.09
CA ILE A 346 2.03 -2.71 28.43
C ILE A 346 0.94 -3.03 29.46
N TYR A 347 -0.31 -2.67 29.17
CA TYR A 347 -1.46 -2.90 30.06
C TYR A 347 -1.61 -4.38 30.41
N GLU A 348 -1.62 -5.26 29.41
CA GLU A 348 -1.72 -6.71 29.60
C GLU A 348 -0.51 -7.25 30.37
N HIS A 349 0.70 -6.76 30.08
CA HIS A 349 1.91 -7.17 30.79
C HIS A 349 1.83 -6.81 32.28
N ILE A 350 1.39 -5.59 32.62
CA ILE A 350 1.23 -5.13 34.01
C ILE A 350 0.32 -6.06 34.80
N GLN A 351 -0.77 -6.54 34.19
CA GLN A 351 -1.75 -7.42 34.82
C GLN A 351 -1.21 -8.83 35.17
N THR A 352 -0.05 -9.23 34.63
CA THR A 352 0.55 -10.54 34.92
C THR A 352 1.37 -10.59 36.22
N PHE A 353 1.55 -9.43 36.89
CA PHE A 353 2.37 -9.29 38.09
C PHE A 353 1.53 -8.99 39.34
N GLN A 354 2.16 -9.16 40.49
CA GLN A 354 1.66 -8.65 41.77
C GLN A 354 2.64 -7.62 42.32
N TYR A 355 2.11 -6.55 42.91
CA TYR A 355 2.88 -5.38 43.29
C TYR A 355 2.86 -5.18 44.81
N SER A 356 4.05 -5.02 45.38
CA SER A 356 4.23 -4.34 46.66
C SER A 356 4.12 -2.82 46.47
N THR A 357 3.99 -2.03 47.54
CA THR A 357 4.00 -0.56 47.45
C THR A 357 5.26 -0.04 46.75
N VAL A 358 6.42 -0.61 47.08
CA VAL A 358 7.71 -0.28 46.43
C VAL A 358 7.72 -0.71 44.97
N GLY A 359 7.20 -1.90 44.66
CA GLY A 359 7.03 -2.36 43.27
C GLY A 359 6.09 -1.48 42.45
N GLY A 360 5.02 -0.98 43.04
CA GLY A 360 4.11 -0.03 42.40
C GLY A 360 4.81 1.29 42.06
N MET A 361 5.64 1.82 42.97
CA MET A 361 6.45 3.01 42.69
C MET A 361 7.45 2.79 41.55
N ILE A 362 8.06 1.60 41.49
CA ILE A 362 8.93 1.20 40.37
C ILE A 362 8.16 1.18 39.05
N LEU A 363 6.97 0.58 39.03
CA LEU A 363 6.13 0.55 37.84
C LEU A 363 5.75 1.95 37.37
N ILE A 364 5.41 2.87 38.30
CA ILE A 364 5.08 4.26 37.95
C ILE A 364 6.28 4.96 37.29
N CYS A 365 7.50 4.74 37.79
CA CYS A 365 8.71 5.25 37.17
C CYS A 365 8.91 4.70 35.74
N ASP A 366 8.77 3.38 35.57
CA ASP A 366 8.91 2.74 34.25
C ASP A 366 7.82 3.23 33.28
N HIS A 367 6.57 3.36 33.76
CA HIS A 367 5.43 3.86 32.98
C HIS A 367 5.58 5.32 32.57
N ASN A 368 6.21 6.16 33.39
CA ASN A 368 6.51 7.54 33.01
C ASN A 368 7.47 7.63 31.81
N GLU A 369 8.38 6.68 31.63
CA GLU A 369 9.20 6.62 30.40
C GLU A 369 8.36 6.21 29.19
N TYR A 370 7.40 5.29 29.34
CA TYR A 370 6.45 4.98 28.27
C TYR A 370 5.57 6.18 27.91
N ARG A 371 5.13 6.97 28.89
CA ARG A 371 4.39 8.22 28.65
C ARG A 371 5.22 9.23 27.85
N LYS A 372 6.50 9.40 28.18
CA LYS A 372 7.41 10.25 27.40
C LYS A 372 7.54 9.76 25.96
N CYS A 373 7.62 8.44 25.76
CA CYS A 373 7.61 7.84 24.42
C CYS A 373 6.27 8.07 23.70
N ALA A 374 5.13 7.92 24.38
CA ALA A 374 3.79 8.11 23.82
C ALA A 374 3.57 9.53 23.27
N LYS A 375 4.10 10.55 23.95
CA LYS A 375 4.06 11.94 23.45
C LYS A 375 4.76 12.13 22.11
N GLN A 376 5.73 11.29 21.78
CA GLN A 376 6.42 11.36 20.49
C GLN A 376 5.53 10.95 19.32
N PHE A 377 4.44 10.20 19.56
CA PHE A 377 3.46 9.86 18.53
C PHE A 377 2.70 11.10 18.04
N LYS A 378 2.58 12.14 18.89
CA LYS A 378 1.83 13.39 18.63
C LYS A 378 0.33 13.16 18.37
N ILE A 379 -0.26 12.18 19.06
CA ILE A 379 -1.68 11.82 18.92
C ILE A 379 -2.38 12.01 20.28
N PRO A 380 -3.30 12.99 20.41
CA PRO A 380 -3.92 13.33 21.70
C PRO A 380 -4.70 12.18 22.34
N ALA A 381 -5.27 11.28 21.54
CA ALA A 381 -5.97 10.11 22.04
C ALA A 381 -5.02 9.16 22.79
N LEU A 382 -3.80 8.97 22.29
CA LEU A 382 -2.79 8.14 22.94
C LEU A 382 -2.32 8.78 24.24
N ASP A 383 -2.09 10.09 24.27
CA ASP A 383 -1.70 10.80 25.50
C ASP A 383 -2.72 10.55 26.62
N LYS A 384 -4.01 10.68 26.31
CA LYS A 384 -5.10 10.37 27.27
C LYS A 384 -5.08 8.92 27.73
N MET A 385 -4.89 7.96 26.83
CA MET A 385 -4.84 6.53 27.21
C MET A 385 -3.70 6.24 28.18
N PHE A 386 -2.50 6.77 27.90
CA PHE A 386 -1.33 6.59 28.74
C PHE A 386 -1.43 7.32 30.09
N ASP A 387 -2.15 8.44 30.14
CA ASP A 387 -2.47 9.17 31.38
C ASP A 387 -3.45 8.41 32.26
N VAL A 388 -4.50 7.84 31.66
CA VAL A 388 -5.45 6.96 32.37
C VAL A 388 -4.73 5.73 32.93
N LEU A 389 -3.83 5.09 32.17
CA LEU A 389 -3.03 3.97 32.67
C LEU A 389 -2.10 4.38 33.82
N HIS A 390 -1.59 5.61 33.83
CA HIS A 390 -0.80 6.13 34.94
C HIS A 390 -1.65 6.29 36.21
N ALA A 391 -2.85 6.84 36.08
CA ALA A 391 -3.81 6.93 37.17
C ALA A 391 -4.17 5.53 37.72
N LEU A 392 -4.33 4.53 36.85
CA LEU A 392 -4.52 3.13 37.27
C LEU A 392 -3.32 2.58 38.03
N CYS A 393 -2.09 2.90 37.62
CA CYS A 393 -0.87 2.49 38.35
C CYS A 393 -0.79 3.13 39.74
N ASN A 394 -1.29 4.35 39.93
CA ASN A 394 -1.34 5.01 41.24
C ASN A 394 -2.20 4.23 42.25
N LEU A 395 -3.24 3.52 41.81
CA LEU A 395 -4.04 2.65 42.67
C LEU A 395 -3.23 1.53 43.34
N LEU A 396 -2.06 1.18 42.79
CA LEU A 396 -1.18 0.16 43.36
C LEU A 396 -0.33 0.67 44.53
N VAL A 397 -0.21 1.99 44.68
CA VAL A 397 0.68 2.63 45.67
C VAL A 397 -0.09 3.34 46.77
N VAL A 398 -1.27 3.89 46.46
CA VAL A 398 -2.10 4.65 47.40
C VAL A 398 -2.43 3.84 48.66
N ALA A 399 -2.49 4.49 49.82
CA ALA A 399 -2.89 3.85 51.06
C ALA A 399 -4.32 3.27 50.96
N PRO A 400 -4.61 2.11 51.57
CA PRO A 400 -5.95 1.48 51.54
C PRO A 400 -7.12 2.40 51.90
N GLU A 401 -6.88 3.39 52.75
CA GLU A 401 -7.87 4.34 53.26
C GLU A 401 -8.33 5.34 52.18
N ASN A 402 -7.40 5.80 51.34
CA ASN A 402 -7.63 6.85 50.35
C ASN A 402 -8.07 6.29 48.98
N LEU A 403 -8.18 4.97 48.87
CA LEU A 403 -8.37 4.28 47.60
C LEU A 403 -9.74 4.58 46.98
N LYS A 404 -10.78 4.74 47.81
CA LYS A 404 -12.12 5.15 47.35
C LYS A 404 -12.13 6.55 46.73
N ASP A 405 -11.38 7.48 47.32
CA ASP A 405 -11.37 8.87 46.87
C ASP A 405 -10.57 9.01 45.57
N VAL A 406 -9.45 8.28 45.43
CA VAL A 406 -8.70 8.25 44.17
C VAL A 406 -9.51 7.62 43.04
N CYS A 407 -10.33 6.61 43.31
CA CYS A 407 -11.24 6.06 42.29
C CYS A 407 -12.36 7.01 41.85
N ARG A 408 -12.61 8.09 42.60
CA ARG A 408 -13.58 9.14 42.25
C ARG A 408 -12.97 10.29 41.46
N ASP A 409 -11.66 10.29 41.25
CA ASP A 409 -10.97 11.27 40.42
C ASP A 409 -11.48 11.18 38.97
N ASP A 410 -11.62 12.33 38.30
CA ASP A 410 -12.29 12.46 36.99
C ASP A 410 -11.65 11.56 35.92
N GLN A 411 -10.35 11.27 36.03
CA GLN A 411 -9.62 10.39 35.11
C GLN A 411 -9.98 8.90 35.25
N LEU A 412 -10.42 8.47 36.44
CA LEU A 412 -10.76 7.08 36.76
C LEU A 412 -12.28 6.86 36.86
N ALA A 413 -13.04 7.91 37.15
CA ALA A 413 -14.49 7.87 37.29
C ALA A 413 -15.21 7.44 35.99
N SER A 414 -14.61 7.71 34.83
CA SER A 414 -15.16 7.30 33.53
C SER A 414 -14.90 5.83 33.17
N LEU A 415 -14.12 5.09 33.96
CA LEU A 415 -13.79 3.68 33.70
C LEU A 415 -14.80 2.73 34.33
N ASP A 416 -14.96 1.56 33.70
CA ASP A 416 -15.73 0.48 34.28
C ASP A 416 -15.14 0.03 35.61
N ARG A 417 -16.00 -0.17 36.62
CA ARG A 417 -15.60 -0.59 37.96
C ARG A 417 -14.80 -1.91 37.94
N SER A 418 -15.07 -2.79 36.99
CA SER A 418 -14.34 -4.05 36.81
C SER A 418 -12.85 -3.81 36.53
N VAL A 419 -12.50 -2.78 35.77
CA VAL A 419 -11.10 -2.41 35.46
C VAL A 419 -10.38 -1.97 36.72
N LEU A 420 -11.02 -1.11 37.52
CA LEU A 420 -10.47 -0.62 38.79
C LEU A 420 -10.24 -1.78 39.77
N VAL A 421 -11.24 -2.66 39.92
CA VAL A 421 -11.15 -3.85 40.78
C VAL A 421 -10.03 -4.78 40.32
N ASN A 422 -9.90 -5.02 39.01
CA ASN A 422 -8.83 -5.85 38.47
C ASN A 422 -7.44 -5.30 38.80
N PHE A 423 -7.25 -3.97 38.73
CA PHE A 423 -5.98 -3.34 39.12
C PHE A 423 -5.71 -3.44 40.63
N VAL A 424 -6.72 -3.21 41.47
CA VAL A 424 -6.58 -3.32 42.93
C VAL A 424 -6.23 -4.75 43.35
N GLN A 425 -6.74 -5.76 42.63
CA GLN A 425 -6.39 -7.17 42.86
C GLN A 425 -4.91 -7.50 42.62
N LEU A 426 -4.19 -6.67 41.86
CA LEU A 426 -2.76 -6.86 41.62
C LEU A 426 -1.91 -6.48 42.84
N ARG A 427 -2.47 -5.78 43.84
CA ARG A 427 -1.72 -5.41 45.06
C ARG A 427 -1.49 -6.62 45.95
N SER A 428 -0.30 -6.73 46.52
CA SER A 428 0.05 -7.82 47.44
C SER A 428 -0.78 -7.80 48.73
N ASP A 429 -1.24 -6.63 49.16
CA ASP A 429 -2.02 -6.39 50.38
C ASP A 429 -3.54 -6.54 50.16
N CYS A 430 -3.99 -6.82 48.93
CA CYS A 430 -5.39 -6.86 48.55
C CYS A 430 -6.24 -7.84 49.39
N LYS A 431 -5.71 -9.05 49.65
CA LYS A 431 -6.40 -10.07 50.46
C LYS A 431 -6.41 -9.72 51.95
N VAL A 432 -5.35 -9.06 52.43
CA VAL A 432 -5.17 -8.70 53.84
C VAL A 432 -6.18 -7.62 54.25
N HIS A 433 -6.35 -6.59 53.42
CA HIS A 433 -7.26 -5.48 53.70
C HIS A 433 -8.67 -5.65 53.10
N LYS A 434 -8.96 -6.80 52.47
CA LYS A 434 -10.23 -7.06 51.77
C LYS A 434 -10.64 -5.90 50.84
N LEU A 435 -9.67 -5.34 50.10
CA LEU A 435 -9.83 -4.09 49.34
C LEU A 435 -10.97 -4.16 48.31
N VAL A 436 -11.21 -5.33 47.73
CA VAL A 436 -12.32 -5.57 46.77
C VAL A 436 -13.69 -5.29 47.40
N ASN A 437 -13.87 -5.49 48.72
CA ASN A 437 -15.13 -5.20 49.39
C ASN A 437 -15.42 -3.70 49.50
N GLN A 438 -14.40 -2.85 49.33
CA GLN A 438 -14.59 -1.40 49.33
C GLN A 438 -15.29 -0.91 48.04
N PHE A 439 -15.39 -1.77 47.02
CA PHE A 439 -16.04 -1.49 45.74
C PHE A 439 -17.43 -2.14 45.60
N ARG A 440 -17.94 -2.79 46.66
CA ARG A 440 -19.31 -3.30 46.71
C ARG A 440 -20.34 -2.20 46.93
#